data_AF-A0A957GF21-F1
#
_entry.id   AF-A0A957GF21-F1
#
_cell.length_a   1.000
_cell.length_b   1.000
_cell.length_c   1.000
_cell.angle_alpha   90.00
_cell.angle_beta   90.00
_cell.angle_gamma   90.00
#
_symmetry.space_group_name_H-M   'P 1'
#
loop_
_entity.id
_entity.type
_entity.pdbx_description
1 polymer ?
#
loop_
_entity_poly.entity_id
_entity_poly.type
_entity_poly.pdbx_seq_one_letter_code
_entity_poly.pdbx_strand_id
1 'polypeptide(L)' 'MEKQRLQVGDVAPAGTALNIHGDEVALATLWGDGPTFLTFLRHFG' A
#
# COMPACT_ATOMS: atom_id res chain seq x y z
N MET A 1 6.44 19.57 -2.39
CA MET A 1 5.08 19.10 -2.68
C MET A 1 4.51 18.56 -1.39
N GLU A 2 3.45 19.14 -0.84
CA GLU A 2 2.76 18.54 0.31
C GLU A 2 2.22 17.17 -0.09
N LYS A 3 2.51 16.13 0.69
CA LYS A 3 1.92 14.81 0.49
C LYS A 3 0.49 14.86 1.03
N GLN A 4 -0.48 14.95 0.12
CA GLN A 4 -1.89 14.91 0.48
C GLN A 4 -2.24 13.51 1.00
N ARG A 5 -2.92 13.47 2.16
CA ARG A 5 -3.45 12.22 2.70
C ARG A 5 -4.64 11.77 1.85
N LEU A 6 -4.61 10.52 1.39
CA LEU A 6 -5.70 9.90 0.64
C LEU A 6 -7.03 9.99 1.41
N GLN A 7 -8.10 10.19 0.66
CA GLN A 7 -9.48 10.24 1.11
C GLN A 7 -10.28 9.05 0.56
N VAL A 8 -11.46 8.80 1.12
CA VAL A 8 -12.37 7.77 0.60
C VAL A 8 -12.82 8.15 -0.81
N GLY A 9 -12.73 7.18 -1.73
CA GLY A 9 -13.05 7.38 -3.14
C GLY A 9 -11.82 7.71 -4.01
N ASP A 10 -10.68 8.06 -3.40
CA ASP A 10 -9.43 8.20 -4.14
C ASP A 10 -8.97 6.85 -4.70
N VAL A 11 -8.35 6.89 -5.88
CA VAL A 11 -7.71 5.71 -6.47
C VAL A 11 -6.54 5.30 -5.58
N ALA A 12 -6.48 4.00 -5.26
CA ALA A 12 -5.36 3.44 -4.51
C ALA A 12 -4.05 3.62 -5.31
N PRO A 13 -2.95 4.13 -4.71
CA PRO A 13 -1.71 4.37 -5.44
C PRO A 13 -1.08 3.08 -5.95
N ALA A 14 -0.57 3.10 -7.19
CA ALA A 14 0.23 2.02 -7.77
C ALA A 14 1.68 2.06 -7.25
N GLY A 15 1.88 1.82 -5.95
CA GLY A 15 3.20 1.75 -5.32
C GLY A 15 3.81 0.35 -5.34
N THR A 16 5.13 0.27 -5.07
CA THR A 16 5.82 -0.98 -4.77
C THR A 16 6.28 -1.02 -3.31
N ALA A 17 6.36 -2.23 -2.75
CA ALA A 17 6.85 -2.50 -1.41
C ALA A 17 7.71 -3.76 -1.41
N LEU A 18 8.54 -3.94 -0.38
CA LEU A 18 9.24 -5.21 -0.15
C LEU A 18 8.38 -6.10 0.74
N ASN A 19 8.27 -7.38 0.38
CA ASN A 19 7.68 -8.39 1.26
C ASN A 19 8.69 -8.83 2.35
N ILE A 20 8.26 -9.74 3.23
CA ILE A 20 9.09 -10.26 4.32
C ILE A 20 10.32 -11.07 3.86
N HIS A 21 10.36 -11.48 2.60
CA HIS A 21 11.47 -12.20 1.97
C HIS A 21 12.43 -11.25 1.23
N GLY A 22 12.09 -9.96 1.13
CA GLY A 22 12.86 -8.96 0.40
C GLY A 22 12.52 -8.86 -1.09
N ASP A 23 11.48 -9.56 -1.56
CA ASP A 23 11.04 -9.45 -2.94
C ASP A 23 10.19 -8.18 -3.13
N GLU A 24 10.30 -7.58 -4.32
CA GLU A 24 9.46 -6.44 -4.70
C GLU A 24 8.05 -6.90 -5.06
N VAL A 25 7.06 -6.21 -4.51
CA VAL A 25 5.63 -6.45 -4.71
C VAL A 25 4.97 -5.16 -5.17
N ALA A 26 4.26 -5.22 -6.30
CA ALA A 26 3.39 -4.14 -6.74
C ALA A 26 2.07 -4.16 -5.97
N LEU A 27 1.77 -3.12 -5.19
CA LEU A 27 0.58 -3.09 -4.34
C LEU A 27 -0.72 -3.22 -5.14
N ALA A 28 -0.73 -2.71 -6.38
CA ALA A 28 -1.88 -2.80 -7.27
C ALA A 28 -2.35 -4.24 -7.55
N THR A 29 -1.46 -5.22 -7.46
CA THR A 29 -1.84 -6.62 -7.67
C THR A 29 -2.63 -7.19 -6.49
N LEU A 30 -2.50 -6.60 -5.29
CA LEU A 30 -3.15 -7.11 -4.08
C LEU A 30 -4.68 -6.91 -4.10
N TRP A 31 -5.15 -5.81 -4.70
CA TRP A 31 -6.57 -5.50 -4.85
C TRP A 31 -7.14 -5.78 -6.24
N GLY A 32 -6.34 -6.40 -7.13
CA GLY A 32 -6.82 -6.89 -8.41
C GLY A 32 -7.79 -8.06 -8.27
N ASP A 33 -7.57 -8.91 -7.26
CA ASP A 33 -8.32 -10.15 -7.05
C ASP A 33 -9.46 -10.02 -6.03
N GLY A 34 -9.60 -8.84 -5.40
CA GLY A 34 -10.66 -8.55 -4.44
C GLY A 34 -10.31 -7.43 -3.45
N PRO A 35 -11.22 -7.11 -2.51
CA PRO A 35 -10.96 -6.08 -1.50
C PRO A 35 -9.76 -6.42 -0.62
N THR A 36 -8.84 -5.47 -0.46
CA THR A 36 -7.64 -5.60 0.39
C THR A 36 -7.70 -4.65 1.57
N PHE A 37 -7.34 -5.15 2.76
CA PHE A 37 -7.12 -4.31 3.94
C PHE A 37 -5.62 -4.12 4.18
N LEU A 38 -5.17 -2.87 4.17
CA LEU A 38 -3.78 -2.51 4.50
C LEU A 38 -3.72 -1.88 5.89
N THR A 39 -2.88 -2.45 6.76
CA THR A 39 -2.58 -1.89 8.07
C THR A 39 -1.16 -1.34 8.09
N PHE A 40 -1.00 -0.11 8.54
CA PHE A 40 0.31 0.53 8.69
C PHE A 40 0.74 0.41 10.15
N LEU A 41 1.64 -0.53 10.40
CA LEU A 41 2.25 -0.68 11.71
C LEU A 41 3.34 0.38 11.85
N ARG A 42 3.22 1.23 12.87
CA ARG A 42 4.39 2.03 13.30
C ARG A 42 5.27 1.08 14.08
N HIS A 43 6.47 0.83 13.61
CA HIS A 43 7.46 0.21 14.47
C HIS A 43 7.84 1.21 15.57
N PHE A 44 7.88 0.77 16.82
CA PHE A 44 8.51 1.53 17.90
C PHE A 44 10.00 1.20 17.84
N GLY A 45 10.80 2.13 17.35
CA GLY A 45 12.25 2.07 17.24
C GLY A 45 12.81 3.44 16.90
#